data_AF-A0A2P5WWB6-F1
#
_entry.id   AF-A0A2P5WWB6-F1
#
_cell.length_a   1.000
_cell.length_b   1.000
_cell.length_c   1.000
_cell.angle_alpha   90.00
_cell.angle_beta   90.00
_cell.angle_gamma   90.00
#
_symmetry.space_group_name_H-M   'P 1'
#
loop_
_entity.id
_entity.type
_entity.pdbx_description
1 polymer ?
#
loop_
_entity_poly.entity_id
_entity_poly.type
_entity_poly.pdbx_seq_one_letter_code
_entity_poly.pdbx_strand_id
1 'polypeptide(L)'
;MLGWGSSGTVFAWDRRAAQQPIVLSGAGTGEAPNSLLSESEVWEVQYDRYTRRSNIGNISSTRILPVMICSEDGILAVIEQGEEPLELLAEPCAINSFDIDRQNPSLGMGIVSHLDKVLI
;
A
#
# COMPACT_ATOMS: atom_id res chain seq x y z
N MET A 1 -5.96 7.66 8.67
CA MET A 1 -6.56 7.92 7.36
C MET A 1 -5.46 7.72 6.33
N LEU A 2 -5.79 7.14 5.18
CA LEU A 2 -4.86 6.99 4.08
C LEU A 2 -5.12 8.09 3.06
N GLY A 3 -4.04 8.56 2.43
CA GLY A 3 -4.07 9.45 1.29
C GLY A 3 -2.99 9.04 0.32
N TRP A 4 -3.16 9.46 -0.92
CA TRP A 4 -2.21 9.24 -1.99
C TRP A 4 -2.04 10.53 -2.80
N GLY A 5 -0.91 10.64 -3.47
CA GLY A 5 -0.55 11.73 -4.35
C GLY A 5 0.04 11.19 -5.66
N SER A 6 0.50 12.10 -6.52
CA SER A 6 1.16 11.71 -7.76
C SER A 6 2.47 10.94 -7.50
N SER A 7 2.94 10.22 -8.52
CA SER A 7 4.24 9.54 -8.51
C SER A 7 4.42 8.55 -7.37
N GLY A 8 3.46 7.63 -7.23
CA GLY A 8 3.52 6.57 -6.22
C GLY A 8 3.41 7.06 -4.77
N THR A 9 3.08 8.33 -4.53
CA THR A 9 3.12 8.88 -3.17
C THR A 9 1.95 8.37 -2.34
N VAL A 10 2.25 7.80 -1.17
CA VAL A 10 1.27 7.27 -0.22
C VAL A 10 1.62 7.76 1.17
N PHE A 11 0.63 8.23 1.92
CA PHE A 11 0.85 8.70 3.29
C PHE A 11 -0.31 8.29 4.22
N ALA A 12 0.01 8.17 5.50
CA ALA A 12 -0.97 8.02 6.56
C ALA A 12 -1.04 9.28 7.43
N TRP A 13 -2.25 9.62 7.84
CA TRP A 13 -2.50 10.73 8.75
C TRP A 13 -3.34 10.28 9.95
N ASP A 14 -2.87 10.60 11.17
CA ASP A 14 -3.66 10.52 12.38
C ASP A 14 -4.37 11.86 12.67
N ARG A 15 -5.71 11.85 12.52
CA ARG A 15 -6.54 13.04 12.75
C ARG A 15 -6.61 13.44 14.22
N ARG A 16 -6.30 12.54 15.15
CA ARG A 16 -6.42 12.79 16.60
C ARG A 16 -5.18 13.47 17.18
N ALA A 17 -4.03 13.30 16.53
CA ALA A 17 -2.75 13.75 17.05
C ALA A 17 -2.22 15.05 16.41
N ALA A 18 -2.90 15.61 15.39
CA ALA A 18 -2.45 16.79 14.63
C ALA A 18 -0.97 16.72 14.21
N GLN A 19 -0.50 15.52 13.90
CA GLN A 19 0.86 15.22 13.47
C GLN A 19 0.99 15.44 11.95
N GLN A 20 2.18 15.76 11.46
CA GLN A 20 2.46 15.79 10.02
C GLN A 20 2.14 14.43 9.35
N PRO A 21 1.83 14.39 8.04
CA PRO A 21 1.54 13.13 7.37
C PRO A 21 2.79 12.27 7.41
N ILE A 22 2.62 10.99 7.72
CA ILE A 22 3.70 10.03 7.66
C ILE A 22 3.72 9.48 6.24
N VAL A 23 4.75 9.86 5.47
CA VAL A 23 4.99 9.33 4.12
C VAL A 23 5.37 7.85 4.23
N LEU A 24 4.70 7.01 3.47
CA LEU A 24 4.90 5.56 3.43
C LEU A 24 5.64 5.12 2.16
N SER A 25 5.32 5.74 1.01
CA SER A 25 6.03 5.56 -0.27
C SER A 25 5.91 6.87 -1.07
N GLY A 26 6.78 7.09 -2.05
CA GLY A 26 6.86 8.31 -2.85
C GLY A 26 8.24 8.95 -2.86
N ALA A 27 8.49 9.81 -3.84
CA ALA A 27 9.76 10.51 -4.01
C ALA A 27 9.97 11.52 -2.86
N GLY A 28 10.57 11.06 -1.77
CA GLY A 28 10.81 11.87 -0.58
C GLY A 28 11.91 12.91 -0.79
N THR A 29 11.70 14.13 -0.29
CA THR A 29 12.69 15.21 -0.31
C THR A 29 13.75 15.11 0.82
N GLY A 30 13.94 13.94 1.44
CA GLY A 30 14.82 13.77 2.60
C GLY A 30 15.34 12.34 2.82
N GLU A 31 16.66 12.21 2.71
CA GLU A 31 17.67 11.21 3.14
C GLU A 31 17.39 9.71 3.27
N ALA A 32 16.17 9.20 3.16
CA ALA A 32 15.92 7.78 2.95
C ALA A 32 15.34 7.58 1.54
N PRO A 33 15.90 6.67 0.71
CA PRO A 33 15.23 6.28 -0.51
C PRO A 33 13.97 5.53 -0.09
N ASN A 34 12.84 6.23 -0.01
CA ASN A 34 11.56 5.56 -0.01
C ASN A 34 11.45 4.96 -1.41
N SER A 35 11.61 3.65 -1.51
CA SER A 35 11.53 2.94 -2.77
C SER A 35 10.20 3.24 -3.43
N LEU A 36 10.30 3.82 -4.63
CA LEU A 36 9.17 4.06 -5.50
C LEU A 36 8.77 2.71 -6.08
N LEU A 37 7.59 2.22 -5.68
CA LEU A 37 6.96 1.07 -6.34
C LEU A 37 6.59 1.37 -7.78
N SER A 38 6.17 2.61 -7.99
CA SER A 38 5.68 3.10 -9.26
C SER A 38 5.88 4.61 -9.32
N GLU A 39 6.33 5.11 -10.46
CA GLU A 39 6.34 6.55 -10.75
C GLU A 39 4.98 7.03 -11.31
N SER A 40 4.01 6.11 -11.43
CA SER A 40 2.66 6.38 -11.95
C SER A 40 1.67 6.78 -10.84
N GLU A 41 0.44 7.09 -11.22
CA GLU A 41 -0.61 7.45 -10.26
C GLU A 41 -1.09 6.23 -9.46
N VAL A 42 -1.18 6.39 -8.14
CA VAL A 42 -1.88 5.43 -7.28
C VAL A 42 -3.38 5.68 -7.43
N TRP A 43 -4.14 4.62 -7.69
CA TRP A 43 -5.57 4.72 -7.94
C TRP A 43 -6.40 4.27 -6.74
N GLU A 44 -5.93 3.28 -5.99
CA GLU A 44 -6.55 2.87 -4.75
C GLU A 44 -5.50 2.55 -3.67
N VAL A 45 -5.87 2.84 -2.42
CA VAL A 45 -5.06 2.52 -1.25
C VAL A 45 -5.95 1.99 -0.10
N GLN A 46 -5.61 0.83 0.44
CA GLN A 46 -6.35 0.21 1.55
C GLN A 46 -5.40 -0.30 2.63
N TYR A 47 -5.84 -0.26 3.89
CA TYR A 47 -5.08 -0.94 4.95
C TYR A 47 -5.21 -2.45 4.79
N ASP A 48 -4.09 -3.17 4.82
CA ASP A 48 -4.12 -4.61 5.02
C ASP A 48 -4.34 -4.91 6.50
N ARG A 49 -5.61 -5.17 6.83
CA ARG A 49 -6.02 -5.50 8.20
C ARG A 49 -5.95 -6.99 8.50
N TYR A 50 -5.66 -7.83 7.52
CA TYR A 50 -5.96 -9.26 7.58
C TYR A 50 -4.70 -10.13 7.60
N THR A 51 -3.63 -9.74 6.92
CA THR A 51 -2.30 -10.39 7.10
C THR A 51 -1.76 -10.20 8.52
N ARG A 52 -2.22 -9.17 9.24
CA ARG A 52 -1.83 -8.86 10.62
C ARG A 52 -2.12 -9.99 11.62
N ARG A 53 -3.02 -10.94 11.35
CA ARG A 53 -3.39 -11.96 12.37
C ARG A 53 -2.24 -12.88 12.76
N SER A 54 -1.23 -13.09 11.93
CA SER A 54 -0.10 -13.98 12.24
C SER A 54 1.04 -13.30 13.02
N ASN A 55 1.16 -11.96 12.98
CA ASN A 55 2.32 -11.22 13.50
C ASN A 55 2.01 -10.17 14.61
N ILE A 56 0.80 -10.24 15.18
CA ILE A 56 0.30 -9.32 16.25
C ILE A 56 1.17 -9.26 17.50
N GLY A 57 2.05 -10.23 17.73
CA GLY A 57 2.92 -10.27 18.91
C GLY A 57 4.04 -9.22 18.95
N ASN A 58 4.44 -8.64 17.82
CA ASN A 58 5.70 -7.87 17.74
C ASN A 58 5.57 -6.43 17.20
N ILE A 59 4.34 -5.97 16.91
CA ILE A 59 4.12 -4.65 16.31
C ILE A 59 3.89 -3.64 17.43
N SER A 60 4.82 -2.68 17.58
CA SER A 60 4.62 -1.51 18.45
C SER A 60 3.26 -0.85 18.16
N SER A 61 2.53 -0.44 19.20
CA SER A 61 1.26 0.29 19.06
C SER A 61 1.38 1.59 18.23
N THR A 62 2.60 2.04 17.95
CA THR A 62 2.90 3.25 17.18
C THR A 62 3.12 3.01 15.68
N ARG A 63 3.32 1.77 15.22
CA ARG A 63 3.54 1.49 13.78
C ARG A 63 2.22 1.50 13.02
N ILE A 64 2.26 2.10 11.82
CA ILE A 64 1.13 2.12 10.90
C ILE A 64 0.91 0.69 10.36
N LEU A 65 -0.36 0.32 10.16
CA LEU A 65 -0.71 -0.94 9.51
C LEU A 65 -0.15 -1.00 8.09
N PRO A 66 0.29 -2.18 7.61
CA PRO A 66 0.62 -2.36 6.20
C PRO A 66 -0.50 -1.85 5.29
N VAL A 67 -0.10 -1.33 4.13
CA VAL A 67 -1.01 -0.69 3.19
C VAL A 67 -0.86 -1.36 1.84
N MET A 68 -1.98 -1.73 1.21
CA MET A 68 -2.01 -2.20 -0.17
C MET A 68 -2.34 -1.06 -1.11
N ILE A 69 -1.70 -1.05 -2.27
CA ILE A 69 -1.97 -0.09 -3.35
C ILE A 69 -2.17 -0.77 -4.68
N CYS A 70 -2.90 -0.11 -5.57
CA CYS A 70 -2.84 -0.36 -7.00
C CYS A 70 -2.61 0.92 -7.80
N SER A 71 -2.03 0.79 -9.00
CA SER A 71 -1.59 1.94 -9.81
C SER A 71 -1.91 1.83 -11.29
N GLU A 72 -1.76 2.96 -11.98
CA GLU A 72 -1.95 3.14 -13.42
C GLU A 72 -1.05 2.23 -14.27
N ASP A 73 0.17 1.94 -13.82
CA ASP A 73 1.10 1.03 -14.52
C ASP A 73 0.86 -0.45 -14.23
N GLY A 74 -0.24 -0.80 -13.55
CA GLY A 74 -0.66 -2.17 -13.35
C GLY A 74 0.00 -2.88 -12.17
N ILE A 75 0.60 -2.13 -11.24
CA ILE A 75 1.21 -2.70 -10.04
C ILE A 75 0.16 -2.85 -8.93
N LEU A 76 0.23 -3.98 -8.21
CA LEU A 76 -0.42 -4.20 -6.92
C LEU A 76 0.68 -4.56 -5.91
N ALA A 77 0.74 -3.86 -4.78
CA ALA A 77 1.84 -4.01 -3.83
C ALA A 77 1.42 -3.75 -2.37
N VAL A 78 2.26 -4.21 -1.43
CA VAL A 78 2.17 -3.90 0.01
C VAL A 78 3.29 -2.95 0.41
N ILE A 79 2.96 -1.91 1.15
CA ILE A 79 3.90 -0.97 1.76
C ILE A 79 3.85 -1.16 3.27
N GLU A 80 5.00 -1.46 3.86
CA GLU A 80 5.20 -1.51 5.31
C GLU A 80 6.13 -0.38 5.75
N GLN A 81 5.81 0.27 6.87
CA GLN A 81 6.59 1.42 7.34
C GLN A 81 8.03 1.02 7.68
N GLY A 82 8.99 1.57 6.95
CA GLY A 82 10.42 1.33 7.16
C GLY A 82 10.95 0.07 6.47
N GLU A 83 10.15 -0.58 5.65
CA GLU A 83 10.56 -1.72 4.82
C GLU A 83 10.46 -1.36 3.33
N GLU A 84 11.19 -2.09 2.50
CA GLU A 84 11.04 -2.02 1.04
C GLU A 84 9.63 -2.50 0.66
N PRO A 85 8.93 -1.78 -0.24
CA PRO A 85 7.62 -2.23 -0.67
C PRO A 85 7.67 -3.57 -1.42
N LEU A 86 6.66 -4.41 -1.20
CA LEU A 86 6.54 -5.73 -1.79
C LEU A 86 5.55 -5.71 -2.96
N GLU A 87 6.05 -5.87 -4.18
CA GLU A 87 5.22 -6.13 -5.36
C GLU A 87 4.57 -7.52 -5.24
N LEU A 88 3.25 -7.58 -5.43
CA LEU A 88 2.47 -8.81 -5.38
C LEU A 88 2.06 -9.27 -6.79
N LEU A 89 1.78 -8.31 -7.66
CA LEU A 89 1.34 -8.52 -9.03
C LEU A 89 1.76 -7.32 -9.89
N ALA A 90 2.20 -7.61 -11.10
CA ALA A 90 2.38 -6.64 -12.17
C ALA A 90 1.57 -7.10 -13.39
N GLU A 91 0.69 -6.23 -13.86
CA GLU A 91 -0.16 -6.44 -15.03
C GLU A 91 0.27 -5.52 -16.17
N PRO A 92 0.05 -5.90 -17.43
CA PRO A 92 0.39 -5.06 -18.57
C PRO A 92 -0.54 -3.84 -18.73
N CYS A 93 -1.60 -3.76 -17.91
CA CYS A 93 -2.60 -2.72 -17.94
C CYS A 93 -2.93 -2.25 -16.53
N ALA A 94 -3.52 -1.06 -16.46
CA ALA A 94 -3.79 -0.37 -15.22
C ALA A 94 -4.72 -1.17 -14.30
N ILE A 95 -4.47 -1.10 -12.99
CA ILE A 95 -5.34 -1.68 -11.96
C ILE A 95 -6.04 -0.52 -11.23
N ASN A 96 -7.35 -0.42 -11.41
CA ASN A 96 -8.21 0.66 -10.91
C ASN A 96 -8.71 0.44 -9.50
N SER A 97 -8.93 -0.82 -9.13
CA SER A 97 -9.42 -1.17 -7.82
C SER A 97 -9.10 -2.61 -7.49
N PHE A 98 -9.04 -2.92 -6.20
CA PHE A 98 -8.87 -4.26 -5.69
C PHE A 98 -9.71 -4.49 -4.44
N ASP A 99 -10.16 -5.73 -4.24
CA ASP A 99 -10.85 -6.15 -3.02
C ASP A 99 -10.03 -7.13 -2.21
N ILE A 100 -9.90 -6.91 -0.89
CA ILE A 100 -9.15 -7.82 -0.04
C ILE A 100 -9.99 -9.04 0.38
N ASP A 101 -9.55 -10.26 0.05
CA ASP A 101 -10.21 -11.49 0.50
C ASP A 101 -10.06 -11.64 2.02
N ARG A 102 -11.20 -11.61 2.72
CA ARG A 102 -11.27 -11.73 4.17
C ARG A 102 -11.21 -13.19 4.63
N GLN A 103 -11.50 -14.14 3.74
CA GLN A 103 -11.58 -15.56 4.04
C GLN A 103 -10.23 -16.27 3.89
N ASN A 104 -9.32 -15.71 3.08
CA ASN A 104 -7.99 -16.26 2.85
C ASN A 104 -6.84 -15.27 3.13
N PRO A 105 -6.60 -14.90 4.40
CA PRO A 105 -5.56 -13.93 4.76
C PRO A 105 -4.12 -14.46 4.65
N SER A 106 -3.87 -15.55 3.92
CA SER A 106 -2.54 -16.19 3.88
C SER A 106 -1.53 -15.42 3.02
N LEU A 107 -0.28 -15.35 3.52
CA LEU A 107 0.87 -14.66 2.93
C LEU A 107 0.97 -14.83 1.39
N GLY A 108 0.97 -13.70 0.69
CA GLY A 108 1.66 -13.56 -0.60
C GLY A 108 0.84 -13.72 -1.89
N MET A 109 -0.45 -14.04 -1.85
CA MET A 109 -1.30 -14.00 -3.07
C MET A 109 -2.80 -14.15 -2.79
N GLY A 110 -3.17 -14.72 -1.64
CA GLY A 110 -4.58 -14.95 -1.27
C GLY A 110 -5.33 -13.69 -0.84
N ILE A 111 -4.68 -12.54 -0.86
CA ILE A 111 -5.23 -11.31 -0.29
C ILE A 111 -6.13 -10.54 -1.26
N VAL A 112 -6.09 -10.74 -2.57
CA VAL A 112 -6.98 -10.03 -3.50
C VAL A 112 -8.02 -10.96 -4.12
N SER A 113 -9.28 -10.63 -3.94
CA SER A 113 -10.45 -11.36 -4.45
C SER A 113 -10.95 -10.85 -5.80
N HIS A 114 -10.70 -9.58 -6.12
CA HIS A 114 -11.11 -8.96 -7.37
C HIS A 114 -10.13 -7.87 -7.79
N LEU A 115 -9.93 -7.72 -9.10
CA LEU A 115 -9.13 -6.68 -9.72
C LEU A 115 -9.92 -6.06 -10.87
N ASP A 116 -10.16 -4.76 -10.81
CA ASP A 116 -10.67 -4.00 -11.93
C ASP A 116 -9.51 -3.47 -12.77
N LYS A 117 -9.46 -3.85 -14.05
CA LYS A 117 -8.38 -3.47 -14.97
C LYS A 117 -8.92 -2.71 -16.17
N VAL A 118 -8.17 -1.72 -16.65
CA VAL A 118 -8.51 -0.95 -17.85
C VAL A 118 -7.41 -1.08 -18.90
N LEU A 119 -7.79 -1.57 -20.08
CA LEU A 119 -6.93 -1.56 -21.26
C LEU A 119 -7.07 -0.19 -21.95
N ILE A 120 -6.00 0.61 -21.89
CA ILE A 120 -5.89 1.91 -22.56
C ILE A 120 -5.44 1.76 -24.02
#